data_AF-A0A4Q3T618-F1
#
_entry.id   AF-A0A4Q3T618-F1
#
_cell.length_a   1.000
_cell.length_b   1.000
_cell.length_c   1.000
_cell.angle_alpha   90.00
_cell.angle_beta   90.00
_cell.angle_gamma   90.00
#
_symmetry.space_group_name_H-M   'P 1'
#
loop_
_entity.id
_entity.type
_entity.pdbx_description
1 polymer ?
#
loop_
_entity_poly.entity_id
_entity_poly.type
_entity_poly.pdbx_seq_one_letter_code
_entity_poly.pdbx_strand_id
1 'polypeptide(L)'
;INTESDSEVLLNVFAHELEKSTRGVQLQPEDVFTAVKQVHRRVRGSYAVIAMIAGHGVLAFRDPYGIRPLSVGKGKDGTWMVASESVTLEGTGHQFDRHVAPGEAVFIDLQGQLHSRQCADNPKLFPCIFEYVYLARPDSVLDGISVYQARLNLGETLAKRVVSTVPPSEIDVIIPIPESSRPSATQLAHLLGIPYREGFVKNRYVGRTFIMPGQGVRKKSVRQKLNVIASEFKGRNVMLVDDSIVRGTTSREIVQMARDAGARKVYLASAAPPVRYPNVYGIDMPTSSELVAHGRTVEEIREVIGCDALIYQDVEGMKRAIGSLNPNLDGFDASCFDGVYVTGDINVEDIARINEARIGQEDPLEDDTSRLALPNAQEA
;
A
#
# COMPACT_ATOMS: atom_id res chain seq x y z
N ILE A 1 -12.19 -3.97 -26.39
CA ILE A 1 -11.23 -4.18 -25.30
C ILE A 1 -10.03 -4.86 -25.95
N ASN A 2 -8.86 -4.23 -25.86
CA ASN A 2 -7.63 -4.63 -26.54
C ASN A 2 -6.54 -5.13 -25.58
N THR A 3 -6.69 -4.86 -24.28
CA THR A 3 -5.76 -5.26 -23.21
C THR A 3 -6.51 -5.99 -22.10
N GLU A 4 -5.76 -6.58 -21.17
CA GLU A 4 -6.31 -7.16 -19.93
C GLU A 4 -6.37 -6.15 -18.78
N SER A 5 -6.10 -4.87 -19.05
CA SER A 5 -6.19 -3.82 -18.04
C SER A 5 -7.65 -3.49 -17.74
N ASP A 6 -8.03 -3.63 -16.49
CA ASP A 6 -9.29 -3.15 -15.92
C ASP A 6 -9.50 -1.64 -16.14
N SER A 7 -8.43 -0.85 -16.25
CA SER A 7 -8.49 0.57 -16.57
C SER A 7 -9.05 0.83 -17.98
N GLU A 8 -8.77 -0.04 -18.96
CA GLU A 8 -9.38 0.06 -20.29
C GLU A 8 -10.88 -0.26 -20.22
N VAL A 9 -11.28 -1.24 -19.41
CA VAL A 9 -12.69 -1.55 -19.17
C VAL A 9 -13.39 -0.36 -18.53
N LEU A 10 -12.80 0.24 -17.49
CA LEU A 10 -13.35 1.40 -16.78
C LEU A 10 -13.49 2.61 -17.72
N LEU A 11 -12.49 2.86 -18.57
CA LEU A 11 -12.55 3.91 -19.60
C LEU A 11 -13.70 3.67 -20.57
N ASN A 12 -13.87 2.45 -21.09
CA ASN A 12 -14.94 2.13 -22.03
C ASN A 12 -16.33 2.21 -21.38
N VAL A 13 -16.47 1.80 -20.12
CA VAL A 13 -17.73 1.94 -19.36
C VAL A 13 -18.08 3.41 -19.21
N PHE A 14 -17.12 4.26 -18.83
CA PHE A 14 -17.33 5.70 -18.74
C PHE A 14 -17.70 6.33 -20.09
N ALA A 15 -16.93 6.02 -21.15
CA ALA A 15 -17.20 6.53 -22.50
C ALA A 15 -18.60 6.18 -22.99
N HIS A 16 -19.05 4.94 -22.76
CA HIS A 16 -20.39 4.47 -23.11
C HIS A 16 -21.50 5.21 -22.36
N GLU A 17 -21.31 5.48 -21.07
CA GLU A 17 -22.30 6.24 -20.29
C GLU A 17 -22.30 7.73 -20.66
N LEU A 18 -21.16 8.29 -21.07
CA LEU A 18 -21.05 9.65 -21.57
C LEU A 18 -21.73 9.81 -22.95
N GLU A 19 -21.59 8.84 -23.85
CA GLU A 19 -22.28 8.85 -25.15
C GLU A 19 -23.80 8.85 -24.96
N LYS A 20 -24.30 8.05 -24.01
CA LYS A 20 -25.74 8.00 -23.69
C LYS A 20 -26.27 9.33 -23.17
N SER A 21 -25.51 10.04 -22.33
CA SER A 21 -25.94 11.32 -21.76
C SER A 21 -25.87 12.48 -22.75
N THR A 22 -25.02 12.37 -23.79
CA THR A 22 -24.72 13.49 -24.71
C THR A 22 -25.28 13.35 -26.12
N ARG A 23 -26.04 12.30 -26.41
CA ARG A 23 -26.46 11.98 -27.79
C ARG A 23 -27.25 13.13 -28.44
N GLY A 24 -26.59 13.89 -29.31
CA GLY A 24 -27.17 15.01 -30.07
C GLY A 24 -27.14 16.37 -29.38
N VAL A 25 -26.44 16.50 -28.24
CA VAL A 25 -26.34 17.75 -27.46
C VAL A 25 -24.89 18.05 -27.07
N GLN A 26 -24.60 19.32 -26.79
CA GLN A 26 -23.28 19.73 -26.31
C GLN A 26 -23.09 19.29 -24.85
N LEU A 27 -22.00 18.56 -24.57
CA LEU A 27 -21.65 18.08 -23.23
C LEU A 27 -21.63 19.24 -22.21
N GLN A 28 -22.40 19.09 -21.14
CA GLN A 28 -22.35 19.94 -19.96
C GLN A 28 -21.76 19.18 -18.76
N PRO A 29 -21.25 19.88 -17.72
CA PRO A 29 -20.76 19.22 -16.49
C PRO A 29 -21.78 18.26 -15.86
N GLU A 30 -23.07 18.59 -15.92
CA GLU A 30 -24.20 17.75 -15.48
C GLU A 30 -24.19 16.35 -16.12
N ASP A 31 -23.88 16.28 -17.42
CA ASP A 31 -23.86 15.03 -18.20
C ASP A 31 -22.66 14.17 -17.81
N VAL A 32 -21.53 14.80 -17.50
CA VAL A 32 -20.32 14.12 -16.99
C VAL A 32 -20.62 13.45 -15.66
N PHE A 33 -21.24 14.19 -14.72
CA PHE A 33 -21.59 13.62 -13.42
C PHE A 33 -22.66 12.53 -13.53
N THR A 34 -23.61 12.68 -14.46
CA THR A 34 -24.60 11.63 -14.75
C THR A 34 -23.92 10.36 -15.26
N ALA A 35 -22.93 10.49 -16.14
CA ALA A 35 -22.14 9.35 -16.61
C ALA A 35 -21.37 8.68 -15.47
N VAL A 36 -20.69 9.44 -14.60
CA VAL A 36 -19.98 8.88 -13.43
C VAL A 36 -20.95 8.13 -12.49
N LYS A 37 -22.15 8.67 -12.24
CA LYS A 37 -23.17 7.98 -11.45
C LYS A 37 -23.52 6.61 -12.04
N GLN A 38 -23.61 6.48 -13.35
CA GLN A 38 -23.85 5.19 -14.00
C GLN A 38 -22.62 4.28 -13.95
N VAL A 39 -21.39 4.83 -14.05
CA VAL A 39 -20.16 4.06 -13.81
C VAL A 39 -20.18 3.42 -12.42
N HIS A 40 -20.48 4.18 -11.37
CA HIS A 40 -20.58 3.66 -10.00
C HIS A 40 -21.66 2.59 -9.84
N ARG A 41 -22.69 2.56 -10.68
CA ARG A 41 -23.72 1.52 -10.66
C ARG A 41 -23.30 0.24 -11.38
N ARG A 42 -22.47 0.36 -12.41
CA ARG A 42 -22.02 -0.74 -13.28
C ARG A 42 -20.71 -1.39 -12.83
N VAL A 43 -19.80 -0.61 -12.27
CA VAL A 43 -18.47 -1.05 -11.84
C VAL A 43 -18.45 -1.25 -10.34
N ARG A 44 -17.74 -2.29 -9.90
CA ARG A 44 -17.49 -2.63 -8.51
C ARG A 44 -15.99 -2.87 -8.33
N GLY A 45 -15.47 -2.52 -7.17
CA GLY A 45 -14.04 -2.55 -6.87
C GLY A 45 -13.57 -1.22 -6.29
N SER A 46 -12.28 -0.96 -6.44
CA SER A 46 -11.66 0.29 -6.01
C SER A 46 -11.01 1.01 -7.18
N TYR A 47 -11.12 2.33 -7.20
CA TYR A 47 -10.53 3.17 -8.23
C TYR A 47 -10.45 4.63 -7.77
N ALA A 48 -9.36 5.28 -8.15
CA ALA A 48 -9.18 6.72 -8.14
C ALA A 48 -8.81 7.13 -9.58
N VAL A 49 -9.76 7.73 -10.29
CA VAL A 49 -9.65 7.97 -11.72
C VAL A 49 -9.34 9.43 -11.97
N ILE A 50 -8.42 9.68 -12.91
CA ILE A 50 -8.21 10.99 -13.54
C ILE A 50 -8.31 10.76 -15.05
N ALA A 51 -9.20 11.49 -15.71
CA ALA A 51 -9.46 11.38 -17.14
C ALA A 51 -9.55 12.77 -17.77
N MET A 52 -9.14 12.87 -19.03
CA MET A 52 -9.34 14.09 -19.83
C MET A 52 -10.43 13.84 -20.86
N ILE A 53 -11.38 14.76 -20.93
CA ILE A 53 -12.38 14.80 -21.99
C ILE A 53 -11.94 15.88 -22.96
N ALA A 54 -11.45 15.46 -24.13
CA ALA A 54 -10.91 16.36 -25.15
C ALA A 54 -11.91 17.48 -25.48
N GLY A 55 -11.43 18.73 -25.46
CA GLY A 55 -12.26 19.91 -25.72
C GLY A 55 -13.19 20.33 -24.59
N HIS A 56 -13.14 19.69 -23.41
CA HIS A 56 -14.08 19.97 -22.32
C HIS A 56 -13.40 20.18 -20.96
N GLY A 57 -12.45 19.33 -20.57
CA GLY A 57 -11.78 19.50 -19.27
C GLY A 57 -11.20 18.21 -18.68
N VAL A 58 -10.83 18.30 -17.40
CA VAL A 58 -10.28 17.20 -16.59
C VAL A 58 -11.34 16.72 -15.62
N LEU A 59 -11.64 15.43 -15.65
CA LEU A 59 -12.51 14.73 -14.72
C LEU A 59 -11.65 13.93 -13.74
N ALA A 60 -12.00 13.97 -12.47
CA ALA A 60 -11.49 13.02 -11.49
C ALA A 60 -12.64 12.47 -10.64
N PHE A 61 -12.62 11.18 -10.30
CA PHE A 61 -13.62 10.60 -9.42
C PHE A 61 -13.08 9.44 -8.61
N ARG A 62 -13.69 9.20 -7.46
CA ARG A 62 -13.28 8.18 -6.48
C ARG A 62 -14.35 7.10 -6.33
N ASP A 63 -13.94 5.87 -6.03
CA ASP A 63 -14.89 4.78 -5.76
C ASP A 63 -15.84 5.11 -4.59
N PRO A 64 -17.06 4.52 -4.54
CA PRO A 64 -18.06 4.77 -3.50
C PRO A 64 -17.62 4.44 -2.07
N TYR A 65 -16.51 3.71 -1.90
CA TYR A 65 -15.96 3.30 -0.61
C TYR A 65 -14.70 4.10 -0.24
N GLY A 66 -14.22 5.00 -1.11
CA GLY A 66 -13.02 5.81 -0.88
C GLY A 66 -11.75 4.97 -0.66
N ILE A 67 -11.64 3.77 -1.24
CA ILE A 67 -10.56 2.84 -0.91
C ILE A 67 -9.20 3.33 -1.42
N ARG A 68 -9.11 3.80 -2.68
CA ARG A 68 -7.88 4.43 -3.22
C ARG A 68 -7.83 5.92 -2.89
N PRO A 69 -6.66 6.49 -2.54
CA PRO A 69 -6.56 7.90 -2.18
C PRO A 69 -6.64 8.81 -3.41
N LEU A 70 -7.31 9.95 -3.27
CA LEU A 70 -7.42 10.99 -4.29
C LEU A 70 -7.64 12.35 -3.64
N SER A 71 -6.85 13.35 -4.03
CA SER A 71 -6.83 14.68 -3.44
C SER A 71 -6.81 15.75 -4.51
N VAL A 72 -7.37 16.92 -4.19
CA VAL A 72 -7.35 18.11 -5.04
C VAL A 72 -6.61 19.25 -4.34
N GLY A 73 -5.87 20.04 -5.11
CA GLY A 73 -5.16 21.22 -4.64
C GLY A 73 -5.23 22.36 -5.65
N LYS A 74 -4.97 23.57 -5.17
CA LYS A 74 -5.07 24.81 -5.97
C LYS A 74 -3.76 25.60 -5.95
N GLY A 75 -3.28 25.95 -7.14
CA GLY A 75 -2.15 26.84 -7.33
C GLY A 75 -2.52 28.31 -7.04
N LYS A 76 -1.50 29.12 -6.72
CA LYS A 76 -1.68 30.57 -6.51
C LYS A 76 -2.15 31.31 -7.76
N ASP A 77 -1.85 30.77 -8.93
CA ASP A 77 -2.30 31.24 -10.24
C ASP A 77 -3.74 30.82 -10.57
N GLY A 78 -4.41 30.11 -9.66
CA GLY A 78 -5.78 29.63 -9.82
C GLY A 78 -5.90 28.26 -10.48
N THR A 79 -4.79 27.64 -10.88
CA THR A 79 -4.80 26.29 -11.48
C THR A 79 -5.19 25.22 -10.48
N TRP A 80 -5.83 24.16 -10.95
CA TRP A 80 -6.22 23.01 -10.13
C TRP A 80 -5.37 21.80 -10.49
N MET A 81 -5.02 21.01 -9.47
CA MET A 81 -4.32 19.75 -9.61
C MET A 81 -5.04 18.66 -8.82
N VAL A 82 -5.09 17.45 -9.37
CA VAL A 82 -5.58 16.26 -8.68
C VAL A 82 -4.46 15.23 -8.64
N ALA A 83 -4.25 14.59 -7.50
CA ALA A 83 -3.21 13.59 -7.30
C ALA A 83 -3.64 12.55 -6.25
N SER A 84 -3.03 11.36 -6.28
CA SER A 84 -3.28 10.32 -5.27
C SER A 84 -2.87 10.77 -3.88
N GLU A 85 -1.70 11.42 -3.75
CA GLU A 85 -1.12 11.82 -2.46
C GLU A 85 -0.92 13.35 -2.36
N SER A 86 -1.16 13.91 -1.17
CA SER A 86 -1.05 15.35 -0.89
C SER A 86 0.35 15.92 -1.18
N VAL A 87 1.40 15.13 -0.95
CA VAL A 87 2.80 15.53 -1.18
C VAL A 87 3.08 15.96 -2.63
N THR A 88 2.32 15.43 -3.60
CA THR A 88 2.45 15.81 -5.01
C THR A 88 1.95 17.25 -5.24
N LEU A 89 0.87 17.62 -4.56
CA LEU A 89 0.30 18.96 -4.63
C LEU A 89 1.29 19.98 -4.06
N GLU A 90 1.76 19.72 -2.84
CA GLU A 90 2.70 20.60 -2.13
C GLU A 90 4.02 20.76 -2.88
N GLY A 91 4.59 19.66 -3.39
CA GLY A 91 5.84 19.65 -4.14
C GLY A 91 5.78 20.41 -5.47
N THR A 92 4.58 20.68 -5.99
CA THR A 92 4.36 21.44 -7.24
C THR A 92 3.80 22.84 -7.01
N GLY A 93 3.71 23.29 -5.75
CA GLY A 93 3.20 24.62 -5.40
C GLY A 93 1.67 24.74 -5.41
N HIS A 94 0.95 23.62 -5.47
CA HIS A 94 -0.50 23.57 -5.30
C HIS A 94 -0.82 23.37 -3.82
N GLN A 95 -1.50 24.34 -3.22
CA GLN A 95 -1.94 24.20 -1.83
C GLN A 95 -3.02 23.11 -1.77
N PHE A 96 -2.85 22.15 -0.85
CA PHE A 96 -3.87 21.14 -0.57
C PHE A 96 -5.20 21.83 -0.23
N ASP A 97 -6.26 21.45 -0.94
CA ASP A 97 -7.62 21.94 -0.69
C ASP A 97 -8.38 20.90 0.15
N ARG A 98 -8.58 19.70 -0.41
CA ARG A 98 -9.27 18.59 0.26
C ARG A 98 -9.05 17.25 -0.44
N HIS A 99 -9.45 16.18 0.22
CA HIS A 99 -9.64 14.88 -0.44
C HIS A 99 -10.91 14.88 -1.30
N VAL A 100 -10.89 14.12 -2.39
CA VAL A 100 -12.10 13.78 -3.14
C VAL A 100 -12.87 12.75 -2.32
N ALA A 101 -14.12 13.05 -1.99
CA ALA A 101 -14.95 12.22 -1.13
C ALA A 101 -15.33 10.88 -1.81
N PRO A 102 -15.69 9.84 -1.05
CA PRO A 102 -16.17 8.59 -1.63
C PRO A 102 -17.35 8.81 -2.59
N GLY A 103 -17.24 8.29 -3.80
CA GLY A 103 -18.25 8.44 -4.86
C GLY A 103 -18.37 9.84 -5.47
N GLU A 104 -17.53 10.80 -5.04
CA GLU A 104 -17.53 12.13 -5.60
C GLU A 104 -16.82 12.15 -6.96
N ALA A 105 -17.34 12.97 -7.86
CA ALA A 105 -16.65 13.44 -9.06
C ALA A 105 -16.35 14.93 -8.98
N VAL A 106 -15.17 15.31 -9.48
CA VAL A 106 -14.69 16.67 -9.67
C VAL A 106 -14.41 16.87 -11.15
N PHE A 107 -14.91 17.96 -11.73
CA PHE A 107 -14.68 18.31 -13.13
C PHE A 107 -14.13 19.73 -13.22
N ILE A 108 -12.93 19.87 -13.79
CA ILE A 108 -12.27 21.15 -14.03
C ILE A 108 -12.45 21.48 -15.51
N ASP A 109 -13.25 22.51 -15.81
CA ASP A 109 -13.53 22.90 -17.19
C ASP A 109 -12.37 23.68 -17.83
N LEU A 110 -12.48 23.95 -19.14
CA LEU A 110 -11.48 24.73 -19.89
C LEU A 110 -11.34 26.18 -19.41
N GLN A 111 -12.29 26.70 -18.63
CA GLN A 111 -12.22 28.04 -18.03
C GLN A 111 -11.52 28.01 -16.66
N GLY A 112 -11.11 26.83 -16.18
CA GLY A 112 -10.45 26.64 -14.88
C GLY A 112 -11.43 26.64 -13.69
N GLN A 113 -12.73 26.51 -13.94
CA GLN A 113 -13.72 26.38 -12.86
C GLN A 113 -13.82 24.93 -12.42
N LEU A 114 -13.83 24.74 -11.11
CA LEU A 114 -14.01 23.42 -10.49
C LEU A 114 -15.49 23.22 -10.18
N HIS A 115 -16.06 22.17 -10.76
CA HIS A 115 -17.38 21.65 -10.48
C HIS A 115 -17.23 20.36 -9.66
N SER A 116 -18.12 20.11 -8.71
CA SER A 116 -18.10 18.89 -7.88
C SER A 116 -19.51 18.35 -7.71
N ARG A 117 -19.64 17.01 -7.65
CA ARG A 117 -20.89 16.33 -7.36
C ARG A 117 -20.70 14.97 -6.71
N GLN A 118 -21.54 14.68 -5.71
CA GLN A 118 -21.73 13.32 -5.21
C GLN A 118 -22.47 12.47 -6.25
N CYS A 119 -21.80 11.44 -6.77
CA CYS A 119 -22.29 10.58 -7.83
C CYS A 119 -22.64 9.16 -7.37
N ALA A 120 -22.36 8.79 -6.12
CA ALA A 120 -22.71 7.50 -5.54
C ALA A 120 -23.93 7.59 -4.62
N ASP A 121 -24.71 6.51 -4.59
CA ASP A 121 -25.78 6.32 -3.62
C ASP A 121 -25.18 5.69 -2.34
N ASN A 122 -25.44 6.25 -1.15
CA ASN A 122 -24.92 5.80 0.15
C ASN A 122 -23.37 5.62 0.21
N PRO A 123 -22.59 6.66 -0.13
CA PRO A 123 -21.14 6.61 -0.05
C PRO A 123 -20.66 6.33 1.38
N LYS A 124 -19.57 5.57 1.51
CA LYS A 124 -18.91 5.30 2.80
C LYS A 124 -17.41 5.47 2.68
N LEU A 125 -16.73 5.82 3.76
CA LEU A 125 -15.30 6.05 3.78
C LEU A 125 -14.56 4.89 4.46
N PHE A 126 -14.04 3.99 3.63
CA PHE A 126 -13.20 2.83 3.98
C PHE A 126 -11.84 2.93 3.27
N PRO A 127 -10.96 3.89 3.63
CA PRO A 127 -9.65 4.01 3.02
C PRO A 127 -8.84 2.72 3.20
N CYS A 128 -7.95 2.44 2.23
CA CYS A 128 -7.08 1.27 2.31
C CYS A 128 -6.09 1.41 3.48
N ILE A 129 -6.14 0.48 4.43
CA ILE A 129 -5.26 0.55 5.61
C ILE A 129 -3.79 0.36 5.25
N PHE A 130 -3.52 -0.35 4.15
CA PHE A 130 -2.16 -0.68 3.70
C PHE A 130 -1.39 0.54 3.18
N GLU A 131 -2.10 1.61 2.76
CA GLU A 131 -1.50 2.91 2.44
C GLU A 131 -0.74 3.46 3.64
N TYR A 132 -1.36 3.43 4.82
CA TYR A 132 -0.77 3.91 6.06
C TYR A 132 0.36 3.01 6.57
N VAL A 133 0.22 1.68 6.41
CA VAL A 133 1.24 0.70 6.82
C VAL A 133 2.53 0.86 6.03
N TYR A 134 2.44 0.94 4.70
CA TYR A 134 3.63 0.82 3.84
C TYR A 134 3.63 1.74 2.61
N LEU A 135 2.52 1.76 1.85
CA LEU A 135 2.57 2.20 0.45
C LEU A 135 2.73 3.72 0.31
N ALA A 136 1.94 4.49 1.05
CA ALA A 136 1.96 5.94 0.96
C ALA A 136 3.26 6.52 1.56
N ARG A 137 3.65 7.70 1.09
CA ARG A 137 4.77 8.40 1.68
C ARG A 137 4.43 8.92 3.08
N PRO A 138 5.39 8.93 4.02
CA PRO A 138 5.14 9.38 5.38
C PRO A 138 4.75 10.86 5.48
N ASP A 139 5.18 11.69 4.53
CA ASP A 139 4.85 13.12 4.44
C ASP A 139 3.49 13.40 3.79
N SER A 140 2.73 12.37 3.43
CA SER A 140 1.36 12.50 2.94
C SER A 140 0.32 12.53 4.07
N VAL A 141 -0.77 13.23 3.81
CA VAL A 141 -2.01 13.17 4.59
C VAL A 141 -3.07 12.54 3.70
N LEU A 142 -3.73 11.48 4.17
CA LEU A 142 -4.77 10.75 3.43
C LEU A 142 -6.04 10.71 4.27
N ASP A 143 -7.15 11.24 3.74
CA ASP A 143 -8.44 11.33 4.44
C ASP A 143 -8.30 11.93 5.85
N GLY A 144 -7.53 13.02 5.97
CA GLY A 144 -7.26 13.71 7.24
C GLY A 144 -6.29 12.99 8.19
N ILE A 145 -5.73 11.84 7.78
CA ILE A 145 -4.78 11.06 8.59
C ILE A 145 -3.36 11.29 8.07
N SER A 146 -2.49 11.83 8.92
CA SER A 146 -1.05 11.86 8.66
C SER A 146 -0.48 10.44 8.63
N VAL A 147 0.15 10.05 7.53
CA VAL A 147 0.76 8.72 7.37
C VAL A 147 1.90 8.53 8.38
N TYR A 148 2.74 9.55 8.59
CA TYR A 148 3.79 9.49 9.60
C TYR A 148 3.24 9.26 11.01
N GLN A 149 2.22 10.03 11.42
CA GLN A 149 1.62 9.86 12.75
C GLN A 149 0.94 8.49 12.90
N ALA A 150 0.29 7.99 11.85
CA ALA A 150 -0.28 6.64 11.85
C ALA A 150 0.80 5.59 12.14
N ARG A 151 1.97 5.68 11.49
CA ARG A 151 3.10 4.75 11.72
C ARG A 151 3.69 4.87 13.12
N LEU A 152 3.72 6.06 13.72
CA LEU A 152 4.07 6.22 15.14
C LEU A 152 3.07 5.49 16.04
N ASN A 153 1.76 5.66 15.83
CA ASN A 153 0.71 4.98 16.61
C ASN A 153 0.81 3.45 16.48
N LEU A 154 1.22 2.94 15.32
CA LEU A 154 1.53 1.50 15.14
C LEU A 154 2.70 1.06 16.02
N GLY A 155 3.75 1.88 16.16
CA GLY A 155 4.86 1.62 17.08
C GLY A 155 4.42 1.58 18.55
N GLU A 156 3.48 2.44 18.96
CA GLU A 156 2.93 2.42 20.32
C GLU A 156 2.14 1.13 20.60
N THR A 157 1.26 0.75 19.69
CA THR A 157 0.49 -0.50 19.84
C THR A 157 1.39 -1.73 19.76
N LEU A 158 2.43 -1.70 18.92
CA LEU A 158 3.43 -2.76 18.83
C LEU A 158 4.21 -2.92 20.14
N ALA A 159 4.50 -1.84 20.87
CA ALA A 159 5.17 -1.90 22.17
C ALA A 159 4.40 -2.76 23.18
N LYS A 160 3.07 -2.65 23.20
CA LYS A 160 2.18 -3.46 24.05
C LYS A 160 2.25 -4.95 23.67
N ARG A 161 2.34 -5.25 22.37
CA ARG A 161 2.52 -6.63 21.85
C ARG A 161 3.91 -7.20 22.16
N VAL A 162 4.95 -6.40 22.07
CA VAL A 162 6.32 -6.82 22.39
C VAL A 162 6.43 -7.17 23.87
N VAL A 163 6.00 -6.29 24.79
CA VAL A 163 6.09 -6.52 26.25
C VAL A 163 5.35 -7.79 26.69
N SER A 164 4.27 -8.16 26.00
CA SER A 164 3.51 -9.37 26.28
C SER A 164 4.12 -10.66 25.72
N THR A 165 5.14 -10.57 24.86
CA THR A 165 5.74 -11.72 24.17
C THR A 165 7.20 -11.94 24.54
N VAL A 166 7.98 -10.86 24.62
CA VAL A 166 9.42 -10.88 24.94
C VAL A 166 9.67 -9.90 26.08
N PRO A 167 10.31 -10.32 27.19
CA PRO A 167 10.70 -9.39 28.25
C PRO A 167 11.60 -8.28 27.67
N PRO A 168 11.27 -6.97 27.87
CA PRO A 168 12.10 -5.89 27.34
C PRO A 168 13.58 -5.96 27.76
N SER A 169 13.87 -6.53 28.93
CA SER A 169 15.22 -6.76 29.43
C SER A 169 16.04 -7.80 28.63
N GLU A 170 15.40 -8.58 27.76
CA GLU A 170 16.09 -9.52 26.86
C GLU A 170 16.49 -8.88 25.52
N ILE A 171 16.05 -7.64 25.25
CA ILE A 171 16.28 -6.95 23.99
C ILE A 171 17.37 -5.88 24.21
N ASP A 172 18.52 -6.06 23.57
CA ASP A 172 19.64 -5.13 23.70
C ASP A 172 19.49 -3.89 22.79
N VAL A 173 18.83 -4.06 21.64
CA VAL A 173 18.70 -3.01 20.62
C VAL A 173 17.51 -3.28 19.70
N ILE A 174 16.83 -2.20 19.30
CA ILE A 174 15.79 -2.20 18.26
C ILE A 174 16.39 -1.66 16.96
N ILE A 175 16.21 -2.43 15.87
CA ILE A 175 16.75 -2.13 14.55
C ILE A 175 15.61 -2.18 13.53
N PRO A 176 15.28 -1.06 12.85
CA PRO A 176 14.31 -1.09 11.77
C PRO A 176 14.87 -1.76 10.52
N ILE A 177 13.99 -2.38 9.74
CA ILE A 177 14.24 -2.76 8.36
C ILE A 177 13.84 -1.55 7.48
N PRO A 178 14.80 -0.85 6.86
CA PRO A 178 14.52 0.41 6.20
C PRO A 178 13.67 0.24 4.94
N GLU A 179 12.80 1.20 4.59
CA GLU A 179 12.70 2.56 5.14
C GLU A 179 11.40 2.80 5.93
N SER A 180 10.32 2.13 5.54
CA SER A 180 8.93 2.27 6.00
C SER A 180 8.74 2.02 7.50
N SER A 181 9.48 1.07 8.07
CA SER A 181 9.34 0.68 9.49
C SER A 181 9.99 1.66 10.47
N ARG A 182 10.81 2.61 10.00
CA ARG A 182 11.57 3.53 10.86
C ARG A 182 10.73 4.30 11.88
N PRO A 183 9.57 4.90 11.54
CA PRO A 183 8.76 5.60 12.52
C PRO A 183 8.24 4.66 13.61
N SER A 184 7.71 3.50 13.23
CA SER A 184 7.18 2.51 14.18
C SER A 184 8.28 1.97 15.09
N ALA A 185 9.47 1.67 14.56
CA ALA A 185 10.62 1.20 15.32
C ALA A 185 11.17 2.26 16.28
N THR A 186 11.21 3.52 15.84
CA THR A 186 11.65 4.66 16.67
C THR A 186 10.70 4.85 17.84
N GLN A 187 9.39 4.84 17.58
CA GLN A 187 8.38 4.97 18.64
C GLN A 187 8.42 3.78 19.61
N LEU A 188 8.55 2.56 19.09
CA LEU A 188 8.71 1.34 19.89
C LEU A 188 9.92 1.45 20.83
N ALA A 189 11.08 1.85 20.30
CA ALA A 189 12.31 2.00 21.06
C ALA A 189 12.19 3.06 22.16
N HIS A 190 11.59 4.20 21.83
CA HIS A 190 11.34 5.27 22.79
C HIS A 190 10.47 4.79 23.96
N LEU A 191 9.37 4.10 23.69
CA LEU A 191 8.43 3.63 24.72
C LEU A 191 8.99 2.52 25.60
N LEU A 192 9.81 1.63 25.03
CA LEU A 192 10.43 0.54 25.78
C LEU A 192 11.72 0.95 26.50
N GLY A 193 12.26 2.16 26.23
CA GLY A 193 13.54 2.60 26.77
C GLY A 193 14.73 1.79 26.25
N ILE A 194 14.58 1.13 25.09
CA ILE A 194 15.61 0.31 24.46
C ILE A 194 16.32 1.15 23.38
N PRO A 195 17.65 1.05 23.23
CA PRO A 195 18.37 1.79 22.19
C PRO A 195 17.85 1.50 20.77
N TYR A 196 17.58 2.57 20.01
CA TYR A 196 17.37 2.51 18.56
C TYR A 196 18.71 2.59 17.83
N ARG A 197 18.93 1.70 16.85
CA ARG A 197 20.13 1.74 16.00
C ARG A 197 19.78 1.43 14.55
N GLU A 198 20.44 2.12 13.63
CA GLU A 198 20.49 1.72 12.23
C GLU A 198 21.47 0.54 12.10
N GLY A 199 20.93 -0.67 11.95
CA GLY A 199 21.71 -1.89 11.68
C GLY A 199 21.70 -2.30 10.22
N PHE A 200 20.66 -1.93 9.48
CA PHE A 200 20.55 -2.16 8.04
C PHE A 200 20.62 -0.84 7.28
N VAL A 201 21.36 -0.84 6.17
CA VAL A 201 21.41 0.28 5.23
C VAL A 201 20.83 -0.18 3.91
N LYS A 202 19.75 0.48 3.47
CA LYS A 202 19.16 0.22 2.16
C LYS A 202 20.08 0.74 1.06
N ASN A 203 20.42 -0.12 0.12
CA ASN A 203 21.14 0.29 -1.08
C ASN A 203 20.18 1.10 -1.95
N ARG A 204 20.46 2.40 -2.12
CA ARG A 204 19.62 3.30 -2.92
C ARG A 204 19.68 2.99 -4.41
N TYR A 205 20.78 2.40 -4.86
CA TYR A 205 21.07 2.11 -6.26
C TYR A 205 21.14 0.60 -6.46
N VAL A 206 19.98 -0.05 -6.56
CA VAL A 206 19.89 -1.47 -6.93
C VAL A 206 19.54 -1.52 -8.42
N GLY A 207 20.49 -1.95 -9.25
CA GLY A 207 20.25 -2.21 -10.66
C GLY A 207 19.50 -3.53 -10.88
N ARG A 208 18.87 -3.71 -12.04
CA ARG A 208 18.33 -5.01 -12.45
C ARG A 208 19.46 -6.04 -12.50
N THR A 209 19.25 -7.24 -11.98
CA THR A 209 20.21 -8.34 -12.11
C THR A 209 20.28 -8.79 -13.57
N PHE A 210 21.42 -8.55 -14.23
CA PHE A 210 21.66 -9.07 -15.59
C PHE A 210 21.80 -10.60 -15.56
N ILE A 211 21.37 -11.26 -16.65
CA ILE A 211 21.57 -12.69 -16.86
C ILE A 211 23.09 -12.95 -16.91
N MET A 212 23.65 -13.46 -15.82
CA MET A 212 25.06 -13.86 -15.75
C MET A 212 25.21 -15.29 -16.29
N PRO A 213 26.07 -15.55 -17.30
CA PRO A 213 26.33 -16.91 -17.77
C PRO A 213 27.11 -17.69 -16.69
N GLY A 214 26.44 -18.63 -16.03
CA GLY A 214 27.02 -19.52 -15.03
C GLY A 214 26.03 -19.87 -13.90
N GLN A 215 25.71 -21.16 -13.72
CA GLN A 215 24.72 -21.63 -12.73
C GLN A 215 25.10 -21.37 -11.24
N GLY A 216 26.31 -20.87 -10.97
CA GLY A 216 26.82 -20.68 -9.60
C GLY A 216 26.47 -19.37 -8.91
N VAL A 217 25.93 -18.35 -9.61
CA VAL A 217 25.80 -16.97 -9.07
C VAL A 217 24.34 -16.51 -8.94
N ARG A 218 23.40 -17.43 -8.72
CA ARG A 218 22.02 -17.10 -8.33
C ARG A 218 21.81 -17.30 -6.82
N LYS A 219 22.49 -16.54 -5.95
CA LYS A 219 22.08 -16.47 -4.53
C LYS A 219 22.29 -15.11 -3.86
N LYS A 220 21.19 -14.67 -3.23
CA LYS A 220 20.97 -13.59 -2.24
C LYS A 220 20.61 -12.20 -2.82
N SER A 221 19.43 -12.12 -3.48
CA SER A 221 18.78 -10.86 -3.91
C SER A 221 18.67 -9.84 -2.75
N VAL A 222 18.40 -10.30 -1.52
CA VAL A 222 18.26 -9.38 -0.37
C VAL A 222 19.58 -8.73 0.03
N ARG A 223 20.73 -9.41 -0.11
CA ARG A 223 22.04 -8.82 0.15
C ARG A 223 22.42 -7.73 -0.86
N GLN A 224 21.79 -7.71 -2.04
CA GLN A 224 21.93 -6.60 -2.98
C GLN A 224 21.07 -5.40 -2.55
N LYS A 225 19.94 -5.65 -1.87
CA LYS A 225 19.00 -4.61 -1.40
C LYS A 225 19.43 -3.97 -0.07
N LEU A 226 20.04 -4.74 0.83
CA LEU A 226 20.38 -4.31 2.19
C LEU A 226 21.83 -4.65 2.53
N ASN A 227 22.53 -3.71 3.16
CA ASN A 227 23.83 -3.92 3.80
C ASN A 227 23.68 -3.96 5.33
N VAL A 228 24.54 -4.73 6.00
CA VAL A 228 24.51 -4.92 7.46
C VAL A 228 25.67 -4.18 8.11
N ILE A 229 25.38 -3.39 9.15
CA ILE A 229 26.39 -2.80 10.02
C ILE A 229 26.69 -3.78 11.15
N ALA A 230 27.67 -4.67 10.93
CA ALA A 230 27.92 -5.81 11.82
C ALA A 230 28.17 -5.43 13.30
N SER A 231 28.74 -4.25 13.57
CA SER A 231 28.96 -3.74 14.93
C SER A 231 27.66 -3.55 15.73
N GLU A 232 26.51 -3.37 15.07
CA GLU A 232 25.22 -3.22 15.74
C GLU A 232 24.55 -4.55 16.12
N PHE A 233 25.05 -5.67 15.59
CA PHE A 233 24.50 -7.02 15.85
C PHE A 233 25.39 -7.88 16.74
N LYS A 234 26.72 -7.77 16.58
CA LYS A 234 27.68 -8.69 17.20
C LYS A 234 27.48 -8.80 18.72
N GLY A 235 27.14 -10.00 19.17
CA GLY A 235 26.95 -10.30 20.58
C GLY A 235 25.76 -9.57 21.22
N ARG A 236 24.71 -9.25 20.46
CA ARG A 236 23.48 -8.63 20.96
C ARG A 236 22.24 -9.48 20.66
N ASN A 237 21.23 -9.38 21.50
CA ASN A 237 19.88 -9.85 21.26
C ASN A 237 19.13 -8.70 20.57
N VAL A 238 18.85 -8.86 19.28
CA VAL A 238 18.30 -7.78 18.45
C VAL A 238 16.81 -7.97 18.23
N MET A 239 16.04 -6.88 18.30
CA MET A 239 14.65 -6.82 17.84
C MET A 239 14.61 -6.12 16.49
N LEU A 240 14.32 -6.87 15.44
CA LEU A 240 14.09 -6.33 14.11
C LEU A 240 12.64 -5.88 13.99
N VAL A 241 12.42 -4.71 13.39
CA VAL A 241 11.07 -4.19 13.14
C VAL A 241 10.88 -4.04 11.64
N ASP A 242 9.87 -4.72 11.10
CA ASP A 242 9.44 -4.61 9.70
C ASP A 242 8.06 -3.98 9.61
N ASP A 243 7.69 -3.40 8.47
CA ASP A 243 6.32 -2.90 8.27
C ASP A 243 5.32 -4.06 8.19
N SER A 244 5.60 -5.07 7.37
CA SER A 244 4.70 -6.18 7.06
C SER A 244 5.49 -7.42 6.66
N ILE A 245 4.85 -8.59 6.73
CA ILE A 245 5.43 -9.86 6.27
C ILE A 245 4.46 -10.51 5.29
N VAL A 246 4.87 -10.61 4.02
CA VAL A 246 4.03 -11.13 2.92
C VAL A 246 4.42 -12.56 2.54
N ARG A 247 5.52 -12.74 1.78
CA ARG A 247 6.03 -14.06 1.37
C ARG A 247 6.97 -14.70 2.41
N GLY A 248 7.47 -13.92 3.36
CA GLY A 248 8.42 -14.37 4.42
C GLY A 248 9.85 -14.68 3.95
N THR A 249 10.10 -14.85 2.65
CA THR A 249 11.43 -15.11 2.08
C THR A 249 12.43 -14.02 2.41
N THR A 250 12.05 -12.75 2.23
CA THR A 250 12.87 -11.58 2.58
C THR A 250 13.18 -11.54 4.07
N SER A 251 12.15 -11.70 4.93
CA SER A 251 12.32 -11.68 6.39
C SER A 251 13.26 -12.79 6.86
N ARG A 252 13.18 -14.00 6.28
CA ARG A 252 14.11 -15.10 6.53
C ARG A 252 15.55 -14.74 6.17
N GLU A 253 15.78 -14.13 5.01
CA GLU A 253 17.12 -13.68 4.60
C GLU A 253 17.66 -12.59 5.52
N ILE A 254 16.82 -11.64 5.94
CA ILE A 254 17.19 -10.57 6.88
C ILE A 254 17.58 -11.14 8.25
N VAL A 255 16.79 -12.08 8.78
CA VAL A 255 17.10 -12.77 10.03
C VAL A 255 18.43 -13.51 9.92
N GLN A 256 18.67 -14.20 8.80
CA GLN A 256 19.95 -14.87 8.56
C GLN A 256 21.10 -13.85 8.48
N MET A 257 20.91 -12.70 7.84
CA MET A 257 21.92 -11.64 7.77
C MET A 257 22.28 -11.09 9.17
N ALA A 258 21.29 -10.94 10.06
CA ALA A 258 21.53 -10.54 11.44
C ALA A 258 22.32 -11.61 12.22
N ARG A 259 21.99 -12.90 12.03
CA ARG A 259 22.74 -14.02 12.64
C ARG A 259 24.18 -14.10 12.11
N ASP A 260 24.36 -13.98 10.79
CA ASP A 260 25.67 -13.95 10.13
C ASP A 260 26.54 -12.80 10.65
N ALA A 261 25.94 -11.67 11.02
CA ALA A 261 26.60 -10.52 11.64
C ALA A 261 26.92 -10.71 13.14
N GLY A 262 26.52 -11.85 13.72
CA GLY A 262 26.86 -12.25 15.09
C GLY A 262 25.82 -11.93 16.15
N ALA A 263 24.55 -11.69 15.77
CA ALA A 263 23.47 -11.58 16.75
C ALA A 263 23.29 -12.89 17.54
N ARG A 264 23.09 -12.79 18.86
CA ARG A 264 22.83 -13.94 19.75
C ARG A 264 21.41 -14.48 19.57
N LYS A 265 20.44 -13.59 19.70
CA LYS A 265 19.01 -13.83 19.44
C LYS A 265 18.53 -12.79 18.45
N VAL A 266 17.63 -13.18 17.55
CA VAL A 266 17.00 -12.33 16.56
C VAL A 266 15.49 -12.45 16.74
N TYR A 267 14.88 -11.44 17.35
CA TYR A 267 13.43 -11.28 17.41
C TYR A 267 12.96 -10.48 16.21
N LEU A 268 11.76 -10.75 15.72
CA LEU A 268 11.14 -10.02 14.62
C LEU A 268 9.75 -9.52 15.03
N ALA A 269 9.50 -8.22 14.84
CA ALA A 269 8.22 -7.59 15.07
C ALA A 269 7.71 -6.95 13.78
N SER A 270 6.48 -7.26 13.39
CA SER A 270 5.79 -6.64 12.27
C SER A 270 4.82 -5.58 12.76
N ALA A 271 4.91 -4.36 12.22
CA ALA A 271 3.99 -3.26 12.54
C ALA A 271 2.56 -3.50 12.03
N ALA A 272 2.40 -4.41 11.06
CA ALA A 272 1.13 -4.89 10.56
C ALA A 272 0.75 -6.26 11.16
N PRO A 273 -0.54 -6.65 11.10
CA PRO A 273 -0.99 -8.01 11.31
C PRO A 273 -0.50 -8.96 10.20
N PRO A 274 -0.67 -10.28 10.38
CA PRO A 274 -0.30 -11.24 9.34
C PRO A 274 -1.13 -11.02 8.07
N VAL A 275 -0.48 -10.92 6.91
CA VAL A 275 -1.14 -10.81 5.60
C VAL A 275 -1.61 -12.20 5.18
N ARG A 276 -2.92 -12.45 5.24
CA ARG A 276 -3.54 -13.78 5.06
C ARG A 276 -4.35 -13.92 3.77
N TYR A 277 -4.75 -12.79 3.20
CA TYR A 277 -5.64 -12.74 2.04
C TYR A 277 -5.05 -11.81 0.97
N PRO A 278 -5.30 -12.08 -0.31
CA PRO A 278 -4.82 -11.22 -1.39
C PRO A 278 -5.63 -9.93 -1.45
N ASN A 279 -4.98 -8.84 -1.86
CA ASN A 279 -5.65 -7.60 -2.16
C ASN A 279 -6.15 -7.62 -3.61
N VAL A 280 -7.40 -7.20 -3.82
CA VAL A 280 -8.06 -7.11 -5.14
C VAL A 280 -8.53 -5.68 -5.45
N TYR A 281 -8.05 -4.72 -4.66
CA TYR A 281 -8.39 -3.30 -4.77
C TYR A 281 -7.23 -2.45 -5.29
N GLY A 282 -6.28 -3.08 -6.01
CA GLY A 282 -5.20 -2.39 -6.71
C GLY A 282 -3.84 -2.40 -6.00
N ILE A 283 -3.69 -3.08 -4.86
CA ILE A 283 -2.34 -3.41 -4.34
C ILE A 283 -1.94 -4.76 -4.89
N ASP A 284 -0.79 -4.83 -5.56
CA ASP A 284 -0.27 -6.10 -6.02
C ASP A 284 0.18 -6.96 -4.83
N MET A 285 -0.52 -8.08 -4.65
CA MET A 285 -0.21 -9.09 -3.65
C MET A 285 -0.12 -10.45 -4.33
N PRO A 286 0.73 -11.35 -3.82
CA PRO A 286 0.83 -12.68 -4.36
C PRO A 286 -0.44 -13.49 -4.06
N THR A 287 -0.53 -14.67 -4.65
CA THR A 287 -1.66 -15.58 -4.40
C THR A 287 -1.69 -16.03 -2.94
N SER A 288 -2.87 -16.48 -2.47
CA SER A 288 -3.02 -16.97 -1.10
C SER A 288 -2.00 -18.04 -0.72
N SER A 289 -1.67 -18.96 -1.62
CA SER A 289 -0.68 -20.03 -1.39
C SER A 289 0.75 -19.52 -1.18
N GLU A 290 1.08 -18.36 -1.72
CA GLU A 290 2.41 -17.75 -1.62
C GLU A 290 2.57 -16.86 -0.38
N LEU A 291 1.46 -16.52 0.29
CA LEU A 291 1.48 -15.77 1.54
C LEU A 291 1.97 -16.69 2.68
N VAL A 292 3.01 -16.25 3.40
CA VAL A 292 3.58 -17.05 4.50
C VAL A 292 2.57 -17.28 5.63
N ALA A 293 1.68 -16.32 5.86
CA ALA A 293 0.69 -16.43 6.92
C ALA A 293 -0.60 -17.16 6.50
N HIS A 294 -0.79 -17.47 5.22
CA HIS A 294 -2.00 -18.18 4.79
C HIS A 294 -2.04 -19.60 5.37
N GLY A 295 -3.12 -19.91 6.10
CA GLY A 295 -3.32 -21.20 6.76
C GLY A 295 -2.33 -21.52 7.90
N ARG A 296 -1.49 -20.56 8.32
CA ARG A 296 -0.46 -20.78 9.37
C ARG A 296 -0.71 -19.97 10.63
N THR A 297 -0.36 -20.56 11.76
CA THR A 297 -0.23 -19.92 13.07
C THR A 297 1.03 -19.05 13.12
N VAL A 298 1.12 -18.16 14.11
CA VAL A 298 2.30 -17.31 14.29
C VAL A 298 3.57 -18.14 14.55
N GLU A 299 3.43 -19.26 15.27
CA GLU A 299 4.55 -20.15 15.60
C GLU A 299 5.09 -20.86 14.35
N GLU A 300 4.22 -21.38 13.48
CA GLU A 300 4.65 -21.97 12.20
C GLU A 300 5.33 -20.93 11.30
N ILE A 301 4.86 -19.67 11.30
CA ILE A 301 5.52 -18.60 10.55
C ILE A 301 6.89 -18.28 11.14
N ARG A 302 7.01 -18.24 12.48
CA ARG A 302 8.29 -18.03 13.18
C ARG A 302 9.31 -19.09 12.79
N GLU A 303 8.91 -20.35 12.72
CA GLU A 303 9.76 -21.46 12.29
C GLU A 303 10.22 -21.31 10.84
N VAL A 304 9.30 -20.95 9.93
CA VAL A 304 9.63 -20.71 8.51
C VAL A 304 10.64 -19.56 8.34
N ILE A 305 10.49 -18.49 9.13
CA ILE A 305 11.39 -17.32 9.10
C ILE A 305 12.71 -17.61 9.82
N GLY A 306 12.72 -18.46 10.85
CA GLY A 306 13.91 -18.81 11.62
C GLY A 306 14.32 -17.77 12.68
N CYS A 307 13.39 -16.94 13.15
CA CYS A 307 13.62 -16.00 14.25
C CYS A 307 13.34 -16.64 15.63
N ASP A 308 13.90 -16.06 16.68
CA ASP A 308 13.75 -16.54 18.07
C ASP A 308 12.38 -16.19 18.67
N ALA A 309 11.77 -15.10 18.21
CA ALA A 309 10.36 -14.77 18.47
C ALA A 309 9.80 -13.97 17.29
N LEU A 310 8.50 -14.13 17.04
CA LEU A 310 7.76 -13.40 16.03
C LEU A 310 6.56 -12.69 16.67
N ILE A 311 6.49 -11.38 16.52
CA ILE A 311 5.43 -10.54 17.05
C ILE A 311 4.71 -9.89 15.89
N TYR A 312 3.38 -10.04 15.84
CA TYR A 312 2.53 -9.29 14.92
C TYR A 312 1.67 -8.29 15.70
N GLN A 313 1.29 -7.23 15.00
CA GLN A 313 0.20 -6.38 15.41
C GLN A 313 -1.14 -7.14 15.38
N ASP A 314 -2.10 -6.68 16.16
CA ASP A 314 -3.50 -7.11 16.08
C ASP A 314 -4.27 -6.30 15.01
N VAL A 315 -5.21 -6.93 14.30
CA VAL A 315 -5.99 -6.25 13.24
C VAL A 315 -6.81 -5.11 13.82
N GLU A 316 -7.54 -5.38 14.89
CA GLU A 316 -8.40 -4.38 15.52
C GLU A 316 -7.56 -3.31 16.26
N GLY A 317 -6.42 -3.71 16.83
CA GLY A 317 -5.40 -2.81 17.35
C GLY A 317 -4.89 -1.83 16.30
N MET A 318 -4.55 -2.32 15.10
CA MET A 318 -4.10 -1.49 13.97
C MET A 318 -5.21 -0.54 13.50
N LYS A 319 -6.42 -1.03 13.27
CA LYS A 319 -7.57 -0.20 12.86
C LYS A 319 -7.84 0.92 13.87
N ARG A 320 -7.81 0.63 15.17
CA ARG A 320 -7.98 1.65 16.22
C ARG A 320 -6.83 2.65 16.26
N ALA A 321 -5.59 2.19 16.11
CA ALA A 321 -4.40 3.04 16.17
C ALA A 321 -4.36 4.09 15.05
N ILE A 322 -4.80 3.69 13.85
CA ILE A 322 -4.86 4.57 12.69
C ILE A 322 -6.17 5.39 12.71
N GLY A 323 -7.31 4.74 12.97
CA GLY A 323 -8.63 5.39 13.00
C GLY A 323 -8.81 6.43 14.11
N SER A 324 -8.02 6.37 15.18
CA SER A 324 -8.04 7.42 16.22
C SER A 324 -7.61 8.79 15.70
N LEU A 325 -6.92 8.85 14.56
CA LEU A 325 -6.49 10.10 13.92
C LEU A 325 -7.61 10.76 13.10
N ASN A 326 -8.65 10.02 12.72
CA ASN A 326 -9.84 10.58 12.09
C ASN A 326 -11.10 9.79 12.53
N PRO A 327 -11.90 10.31 13.48
CA PRO A 327 -13.10 9.63 13.96
C PRO A 327 -14.26 9.62 12.95
N ASN A 328 -14.13 10.31 11.81
CA ASN A 328 -15.18 10.39 10.79
C ASN A 328 -15.12 9.24 9.76
N LEU A 329 -14.19 8.29 9.90
CA LEU A 329 -14.13 7.12 9.04
C LEU A 329 -15.26 6.13 9.38
N ASP A 330 -15.85 5.49 8.37
CA ASP A 330 -16.78 4.36 8.58
C ASP A 330 -16.03 3.06 8.92
N GLY A 331 -14.75 3.00 8.57
CA GLY A 331 -13.85 1.88 8.83
C GLY A 331 -12.63 1.95 7.92
N PHE A 332 -12.02 0.80 7.65
CA PHE A 332 -10.93 0.66 6.69
C PHE A 332 -11.17 -0.55 5.80
N ASP A 333 -10.69 -0.50 4.56
CA ASP A 333 -10.38 -1.73 3.83
C ASP A 333 -9.12 -2.35 4.46
N ALA A 334 -9.33 -3.45 5.18
CA ALA A 334 -8.29 -4.28 5.80
C ALA A 334 -8.36 -5.73 5.30
N SER A 335 -8.94 -5.93 4.12
CA SER A 335 -9.25 -7.24 3.53
C SER A 335 -8.06 -8.19 3.50
N CYS A 336 -6.84 -7.69 3.25
CA CYS A 336 -5.63 -8.52 3.24
C CYS A 336 -5.27 -9.13 4.62
N PHE A 337 -5.85 -8.61 5.70
CA PHE A 337 -5.64 -9.07 7.07
C PHE A 337 -6.83 -9.86 7.63
N ASP A 338 -8.07 -9.38 7.44
CA ASP A 338 -9.28 -9.96 8.02
C ASP A 338 -10.17 -10.74 7.05
N GLY A 339 -9.92 -10.64 5.74
CA GLY A 339 -10.69 -11.32 4.70
C GLY A 339 -12.05 -10.67 4.44
N VAL A 340 -12.31 -9.48 4.98
CA VAL A 340 -13.57 -8.75 4.81
C VAL A 340 -13.40 -7.72 3.68
N TYR A 341 -13.92 -8.07 2.50
CA TYR A 341 -13.90 -7.22 1.32
C TYR A 341 -15.09 -6.25 1.34
N VAL A 342 -14.81 -4.94 1.47
CA VAL A 342 -15.84 -3.91 1.76
C VAL A 342 -16.88 -3.69 0.65
N THR A 343 -16.60 -4.07 -0.60
CA THR A 343 -17.59 -3.98 -1.70
C THR A 343 -18.69 -5.04 -1.58
N GLY A 344 -18.48 -6.09 -0.78
CA GLY A 344 -19.48 -7.11 -0.44
C GLY A 344 -19.79 -8.14 -1.53
N ASP A 345 -19.16 -8.02 -2.70
CA ASP A 345 -19.39 -8.86 -3.88
C ASP A 345 -18.17 -9.70 -4.27
N ILE A 346 -17.12 -9.70 -3.46
CA ILE A 346 -15.91 -10.47 -3.67
C ILE A 346 -15.95 -11.70 -2.77
N ASN A 347 -16.05 -12.87 -3.38
CA ASN A 347 -15.93 -14.15 -2.68
C ASN A 347 -14.55 -14.81 -2.95
N VAL A 348 -14.31 -15.91 -2.26
CA VAL A 348 -13.05 -16.67 -2.36
C VAL A 348 -12.87 -17.26 -3.76
N GLU A 349 -13.97 -17.65 -4.42
CA GLU A 349 -13.96 -18.20 -5.77
C GLU A 349 -13.54 -17.15 -6.82
N ASP A 350 -14.00 -15.91 -6.68
CA ASP A 350 -13.62 -14.78 -7.55
C ASP A 350 -12.12 -14.50 -7.43
N ILE A 351 -11.61 -14.50 -6.20
CA ILE A 351 -10.18 -14.34 -5.90
C ILE A 351 -9.37 -15.50 -6.51
N ALA A 352 -9.82 -16.73 -6.34
CA ALA A 352 -9.16 -17.91 -6.91
C ALA A 352 -9.10 -17.81 -8.45
N ARG A 353 -10.20 -17.44 -9.10
CA ARG A 353 -10.26 -17.25 -10.56
C ARG A 353 -9.31 -16.14 -11.03
N ILE A 354 -9.24 -15.01 -10.33
CA ILE A 354 -8.30 -13.93 -10.65
C ILE A 354 -6.84 -14.43 -10.53
N ASN A 355 -6.56 -15.25 -9.52
CA ASN A 355 -5.22 -15.82 -9.31
C ASN A 355 -4.85 -16.89 -10.34
N GLU A 356 -5.79 -17.74 -10.79
CA GLU A 356 -5.55 -18.71 -11.85
C GLU A 356 -5.11 -18.04 -13.16
N ALA A 357 -5.71 -16.89 -13.49
CA ALA A 357 -5.31 -16.10 -14.65
C ALA A 357 -3.87 -15.55 -14.54
N ARG A 358 -3.36 -15.33 -13.32
CA ARG A 358 -1.97 -14.90 -13.07
C ARG A 358 -0.97 -16.04 -13.25
N ILE A 359 -1.29 -17.25 -12.81
CA ILE A 359 -0.42 -18.43 -12.92
C ILE A 359 -0.12 -18.77 -14.40
N GLY A 360 -1.05 -18.48 -15.32
CA GLY A 360 -0.86 -18.66 -16.76
C GLY A 360 0.05 -17.62 -17.44
N GLN A 361 0.40 -16.53 -16.74
CA GLN A 361 1.25 -15.44 -17.24
C GLN A 361 2.65 -15.42 -16.64
N GLU A 362 2.97 -16.32 -15.70
CA GLU A 362 4.31 -16.40 -15.14
C GLU A 362 5.28 -16.97 -16.19
N ASP A 363 6.05 -16.09 -16.81
CA ASP A 363 7.33 -16.47 -17.40
C ASP A 363 8.22 -16.96 -16.24
N PRO A 364 8.82 -18.17 -16.28
CA PRO A 364 9.69 -18.70 -15.21
C PRO A 364 10.93 -17.83 -14.88
N LEU A 365 11.03 -16.65 -15.49
CA LEU A 365 12.11 -15.68 -15.41
C LEU A 365 11.74 -14.41 -14.61
N GLU A 366 10.48 -14.21 -14.21
CA GLU A 366 9.98 -12.98 -13.55
C GLU A 366 9.86 -13.05 -12.01
N ASP A 367 10.69 -13.83 -11.33
CA ASP A 367 10.82 -13.73 -9.88
C ASP A 367 11.45 -12.37 -9.52
N ASP A 368 10.63 -11.42 -9.04
CA ASP A 368 11.03 -10.16 -8.36
C ASP A 368 11.07 -8.86 -9.21
N THR A 369 10.24 -8.71 -10.25
CA THR A 369 9.94 -7.38 -10.83
C THR A 369 8.47 -7.01 -10.63
N SER A 370 8.24 -6.01 -9.77
CA SER A 370 6.99 -5.24 -9.76
C SER A 370 6.60 -4.87 -11.20
N ARG A 371 5.37 -5.22 -11.62
CA ARG A 371 4.79 -4.94 -12.95
C ARG A 371 4.70 -3.45 -13.33
N LEU A 372 5.26 -2.54 -12.52
CA LEU A 372 5.39 -1.10 -12.80
C LEU A 372 6.58 -0.77 -13.74
N ALA A 373 7.26 -1.75 -14.31
CA ALA A 373 8.30 -1.50 -15.30
C ALA A 373 7.68 -1.11 -16.66
N LEU A 374 7.68 0.18 -16.97
CA LEU A 374 7.47 0.65 -18.35
C LEU A 374 8.50 -0.02 -19.29
N PRO A 375 8.09 -0.51 -20.47
CA PRO A 375 9.03 -1.02 -21.45
C PRO A 375 9.94 0.12 -21.92
N ASN A 376 11.25 -0.06 -21.79
CA ASN A 376 12.21 0.87 -22.36
C ASN A 376 12.08 0.82 -23.90
N ALA A 377 11.97 1.99 -24.51
CA ALA A 377 12.13 2.14 -25.95
C ALA A 377 13.58 1.78 -26.35
N GLN A 378 13.71 0.68 -27.09
CA GLN A 378 14.81 0.36 -28.01
C GLN A 378 14.08 0.07 -29.34
N GLU A 379 14.35 0.69 -30.49
CA GLU A 379 15.51 1.37 -31.04
C GLU A 379 15.04 2.46 -32.03
N ALA A 380 15.80 3.54 -32.15
CA ALA A 380 15.89 4.37 -33.36
C ALA A 380 17.36 4.70 -33.60
#